data_AF-A0A151ZFB3-F1
#
_entry.id   AF-A0A151ZFB3-F1
#
_cell.length_a   1.000
_cell.length_b   1.000
_cell.length_c   1.000
_cell.angle_alpha   90.00
_cell.angle_beta   90.00
_cell.angle_gamma   90.00
#
_symmetry.space_group_name_H-M   'P 1'
#
loop_
_entity.id
_entity.type
_entity.pdbx_description
1 polymer ?
#
loop_
_entity_poly.entity_id
_entity_poly.type
_entity_poly.pdbx_seq_one_letter_code
_entity_poly.pdbx_strand_id
1 'polypeptide(L)'
;MQVLKQIVAVSFANVSLIVIDKSEFILALVPDKYDSMPRDVVEGIYNRLSEDEKNKAAFVYWELSKKLDSRIDGINYGRDCFWNNLQLSIRSLHRCGYLLKYYDPSDDTLVSIKCCNTKASSIAQYYNLGEKIGYDYPSKHIGFINGMGNTIRWAGTDASKITNAMCDGVDLHCVYLPSIPKSKDNYSPTHSITGFIGEATRHLSVTGGIIDRTSCLLVQLWIDYLCDNPSNQFLQMAASDGGTFTQTALRILMEYRPDLCDRLNLLLLAPGTIILPNHLISPNQVINLIKKEDHLITKLGNGASNHLHGKHQNVIIVPHLTTSDHPHNFTNPDYMSIGRKYIENYKLTGRLL
;
A
#
# COMPACT_ATOMS: atom_id res chain seq x y z
N MET A 1 -9.85 -26.91 12.27
CA MET A 1 -8.59 -26.45 11.64
C MET A 1 -8.50 -24.93 11.50
N GLN A 2 -9.53 -24.21 11.03
CA GLN A 2 -9.56 -22.74 11.00
C GLN A 2 -9.42 -22.09 12.39
N VAL A 3 -10.14 -22.61 13.40
CA VAL A 3 -10.04 -22.14 14.80
C VAL A 3 -8.61 -22.32 15.35
N LEU A 4 -7.96 -23.44 15.05
CA LEU A 4 -6.55 -23.68 15.41
C LEU A 4 -5.59 -22.72 14.71
N LYS A 5 -5.81 -22.43 13.42
CA LYS A 5 -5.03 -21.41 12.68
C LYS A 5 -5.20 -20.01 13.27
N GLN A 6 -6.43 -19.64 13.66
CA GLN A 6 -6.70 -18.39 14.37
C GLN A 6 -6.04 -18.35 15.75
N ILE A 7 -6.10 -19.42 16.55
CA ILE A 7 -5.45 -19.49 17.86
C ILE A 7 -3.92 -19.39 17.74
N VAL A 8 -3.34 -20.02 16.73
CA VAL A 8 -1.90 -19.91 16.43
C VAL A 8 -1.57 -18.48 15.97
N ALA A 9 -2.34 -17.88 15.06
CA ALA A 9 -2.16 -16.50 14.64
C ALA A 9 -2.29 -15.49 15.79
N VAL A 10 -3.25 -15.68 16.71
CA VAL A 10 -3.44 -14.86 17.92
C VAL A 10 -2.29 -15.05 18.91
N SER A 11 -1.79 -16.28 19.08
CA SER A 11 -0.61 -16.57 19.91
C SER A 11 0.65 -15.93 19.33
N PHE A 12 0.84 -15.98 18.00
CA PHE A 12 1.94 -15.27 17.34
C PHE A 12 1.78 -13.75 17.41
N ALA A 13 0.56 -13.22 17.27
CA ALA A 13 0.27 -11.80 17.49
C ALA A 13 0.64 -11.36 18.91
N ASN A 14 0.38 -12.18 19.92
CA ASN A 14 0.76 -11.90 21.31
C ASN A 14 2.28 -11.96 21.54
N VAL A 15 2.99 -12.90 20.89
CA VAL A 15 4.47 -12.97 20.93
C VAL A 15 5.10 -11.81 20.15
N SER A 16 4.44 -11.35 19.08
CA SER A 16 4.88 -10.23 18.24
C SER A 16 4.95 -8.91 19.03
N LEU A 17 4.17 -8.76 20.12
CA LEU A 17 4.22 -7.59 21.00
C LEU A 17 5.60 -7.36 21.65
N ILE A 18 6.45 -8.39 21.72
CA ILE A 18 7.82 -8.29 22.25
C ILE A 18 8.79 -7.69 21.20
N VAL A 19 8.46 -7.79 19.91
CA VAL A 19 9.35 -7.41 18.78
C VAL A 19 8.81 -6.21 17.99
N ILE A 20 7.51 -5.93 18.10
CA ILE A 20 6.81 -4.92 17.33
C ILE A 20 6.52 -3.70 18.21
N ASP A 21 7.06 -2.54 17.83
CA ASP A 21 6.68 -1.28 18.45
C ASP A 21 5.29 -0.88 17.95
N LYS A 22 4.44 -0.43 18.87
CA LYS A 22 3.19 0.24 18.51
C LYS A 22 3.48 1.73 18.33
N SER A 23 3.04 2.27 17.21
CA SER A 23 3.09 3.68 16.88
C SER A 23 1.70 4.16 16.48
N GLU A 24 1.48 5.46 16.56
CA GLU A 24 0.27 6.06 16.00
C GLU A 24 0.54 6.51 14.56
N PHE A 25 -0.41 6.21 13.69
CA PHE A 25 -0.50 6.78 12.35
C PHE A 25 -1.73 7.68 12.29
N ILE A 26 -1.53 8.93 11.91
CA ILE A 26 -2.64 9.87 11.71
C ILE A 26 -3.12 9.72 10.27
N LEU A 27 -4.33 9.18 10.11
CA LEU A 27 -4.99 9.04 8.83
C LEU A 27 -5.80 10.31 8.55
N ALA A 28 -5.50 10.99 7.46
CA ALA A 28 -6.27 12.14 6.98
C ALA A 28 -7.42 11.66 6.10
N LEU A 29 -8.65 11.83 6.62
CA LEU A 29 -9.89 11.42 5.97
C LEU A 29 -10.31 12.41 4.88
N VAL A 30 -10.05 13.70 5.03
CA VAL A 30 -10.36 14.74 4.02
C VAL A 30 -9.08 15.56 3.80
N PRO A 31 -8.13 15.04 3.00
CA PRO A 31 -6.79 15.61 2.91
C PRO A 31 -6.76 17.00 2.29
N ASP A 32 -7.78 17.37 1.51
CA ASP A 32 -7.90 18.63 0.77
C ASP A 32 -8.66 19.73 1.54
N LYS A 33 -9.19 19.44 2.74
CA LYS A 33 -10.05 20.37 3.51
C LYS A 33 -9.49 21.79 3.63
N TYR A 34 -8.18 21.91 3.78
CA TYR A 34 -7.50 23.16 4.07
C TYR A 34 -6.73 23.75 2.89
N ASP A 35 -6.81 23.17 1.70
CA ASP A 35 -5.93 23.52 0.56
C ASP A 35 -5.99 25.00 0.14
N SER A 36 -7.09 25.68 0.44
CA SER A 36 -7.27 27.11 0.17
C SER A 36 -6.77 28.03 1.30
N MET A 37 -6.07 27.51 2.31
CA MET A 37 -5.61 28.31 3.46
C MET A 37 -4.58 29.36 3.03
N PRO A 38 -4.73 30.64 3.44
CA PRO A 38 -3.77 31.70 3.12
C PRO A 38 -2.36 31.41 3.66
N ARG A 39 -1.33 31.72 2.87
CA ARG A 39 0.07 31.42 3.19
C ARG A 39 0.52 31.97 4.55
N ASP A 40 0.13 33.19 4.88
CA ASP A 40 0.46 33.87 6.12
C ASP A 40 -0.10 33.14 7.36
N VAL A 41 -1.30 32.57 7.25
CA VAL A 41 -1.89 31.74 8.30
C VAL A 41 -1.07 30.46 8.49
N VAL A 42 -0.72 29.79 7.38
CA VAL A 42 0.06 28.54 7.39
C VAL A 42 1.47 28.76 7.97
N GLU A 43 2.16 29.82 7.55
CA GLU A 43 3.45 30.22 8.09
C GLU A 43 3.35 30.57 9.58
N GLY A 44 2.27 31.26 9.98
CA GLY A 44 1.97 31.55 11.38
C GLY A 44 1.82 30.31 12.24
N ILE A 45 1.20 29.24 11.73
CA ILE A 45 1.10 27.94 12.41
C ILE A 45 2.46 27.24 12.44
N TYR A 46 3.15 27.15 11.30
CA TYR A 46 4.46 26.49 11.18
C TYR A 46 5.51 27.09 12.12
N ASN A 47 5.52 28.42 12.29
CA ASN A 47 6.45 29.12 13.17
C ASN A 47 6.21 28.87 14.66
N ARG A 48 5.02 28.37 15.04
CA ARG A 48 4.71 27.97 16.43
C ARG A 48 5.15 26.55 16.76
N LEU A 49 5.51 25.76 15.75
CA LEU A 49 5.97 24.38 15.92
C LEU A 49 7.35 24.34 16.55
N SER A 50 7.57 23.34 17.40
CA SER A 50 8.91 22.94 17.81
C SER A 50 9.72 22.40 16.63
N GLU A 51 11.05 22.36 16.74
CA GLU A 51 11.91 21.82 15.67
C GLU A 51 11.58 20.35 15.36
N ASP A 52 11.23 19.54 16.36
CA ASP A 52 10.80 18.15 16.15
C ASP A 52 9.48 18.06 15.37
N GLU A 53 8.52 18.94 15.65
CA GLU A 53 7.26 19.03 14.91
C GLU A 53 7.48 19.50 13.46
N LYS A 54 8.37 20.48 13.25
CA LYS A 54 8.78 20.91 11.90
C LYS A 54 9.44 19.77 11.12
N ASN A 55 10.32 19.00 11.76
CA ASN A 55 10.97 17.85 11.13
C ASN A 55 9.95 16.78 10.70
N LYS A 56 8.91 16.54 11.52
CA LYS A 56 7.80 15.64 11.16
C LYS A 56 7.01 16.18 9.97
N ALA A 57 6.64 17.46 9.98
CA ALA A 57 5.94 18.08 8.85
C ALA A 57 6.76 18.03 7.56
N ALA A 58 8.06 18.33 7.65
CA ALA A 58 9.00 18.23 6.53
C ALA A 58 9.11 16.81 5.98
N PHE A 59 9.15 15.80 6.85
CA PHE A 59 9.14 14.41 6.41
C PHE A 59 7.86 14.04 5.66
N VAL A 60 6.69 14.45 6.17
CA VAL A 60 5.41 14.21 5.48
C VAL A 60 5.33 14.98 4.14
N TYR A 61 5.87 16.20 4.09
CA TYR A 61 5.99 16.97 2.85
C TYR A 61 6.83 16.22 1.80
N TRP A 62 7.95 15.64 2.21
CA TRP A 62 8.79 14.82 1.33
C TRP A 62 8.06 13.59 0.82
N GLU A 63 7.35 12.85 1.67
CA GLU A 63 6.52 11.71 1.28
C GLU A 63 5.43 12.11 0.28
N LEU A 64 4.75 13.24 0.51
CA LEU A 64 3.75 13.80 -0.39
C LEU A 64 4.35 14.19 -1.74
N SER A 65 5.52 14.83 -1.73
CA SER A 65 6.22 15.26 -2.95
C SER A 65 6.63 14.09 -3.82
N LYS A 66 7.06 12.97 -3.20
CA LYS A 66 7.40 11.73 -3.91
C LYS A 66 6.23 11.08 -4.65
N LYS A 67 4.99 11.42 -4.29
CA LYS A 67 3.82 10.99 -5.07
C LYS A 67 3.75 11.70 -6.42
N LEU A 68 4.18 12.96 -6.47
CA LEU A 68 4.18 13.79 -7.68
C LEU A 68 5.42 13.55 -8.54
N ASP A 69 6.60 13.44 -7.93
CA ASP A 69 7.85 13.15 -8.63
C ASP A 69 8.69 12.17 -7.82
N SER A 70 8.85 10.96 -8.34
CA SER A 70 9.61 9.91 -7.66
C SER A 70 11.11 10.07 -7.69
N ARG A 71 11.63 10.98 -8.52
CA ARG A 71 13.07 11.29 -8.58
C ARG A 71 13.51 12.13 -7.39
N ILE A 72 12.56 12.68 -6.64
CA ILE A 72 12.82 13.39 -5.39
C ILE A 72 13.47 12.43 -4.40
N ASP A 73 14.73 12.68 -4.09
CA ASP A 73 15.52 11.94 -3.11
C ASP A 73 16.22 12.89 -2.14
N GLY A 74 16.80 12.35 -1.08
CA GLY A 74 17.49 13.11 -0.04
C GLY A 74 16.63 13.35 1.20
N ILE A 75 17.18 12.97 2.35
CA ILE A 75 16.48 13.02 3.65
C ILE A 75 16.07 14.43 4.09
N ASN A 76 16.70 15.47 3.54
CA ASN A 76 16.42 16.86 3.87
C ASN A 76 15.51 17.57 2.85
N TYR A 77 15.12 16.92 1.75
CA TYR A 77 14.35 17.56 0.69
C TYR A 77 13.11 18.28 1.22
N GLY A 78 12.35 17.61 2.10
CA GLY A 78 11.14 18.19 2.65
C GLY A 78 11.37 19.40 3.54
N ARG A 79 12.56 19.53 4.15
CA ARG A 79 12.95 20.71 4.92
C ARG A 79 13.35 21.85 3.99
N ASP A 80 14.17 21.55 2.98
CA ASP A 80 14.75 22.53 2.08
C ASP A 80 13.70 23.10 1.10
N CYS A 81 12.70 22.30 0.76
CA CYS A 81 11.68 22.61 -0.24
C CYS A 81 10.28 22.81 0.36
N PHE A 82 10.13 22.85 1.70
CA PHE A 82 8.82 22.81 2.39
C PHE A 82 7.80 23.82 1.84
N TRP A 83 8.26 24.99 1.39
CA TRP A 83 7.40 26.09 0.92
C TRP A 83 7.28 26.20 -0.61
N ASN A 84 7.89 25.28 -1.37
CA ASN A 84 7.84 25.32 -2.84
C ASN A 84 6.45 25.02 -3.40
N ASN A 85 5.62 24.32 -2.63
CA ASN A 85 4.22 24.04 -2.95
C ASN A 85 3.37 24.19 -1.69
N LEU A 86 2.64 25.31 -1.59
CA LEU A 86 1.86 25.68 -0.41
C LEU A 86 0.80 24.63 -0.07
N GLN A 87 0.14 24.04 -1.06
CA GLN A 87 -0.88 23.00 -0.87
C GLN A 87 -0.27 21.79 -0.17
N LEU A 88 0.92 21.33 -0.61
CA LEU A 88 1.61 20.23 0.07
C LEU A 88 2.08 20.60 1.48
N SER A 89 2.51 21.85 1.71
CA SER A 89 2.84 22.35 3.06
C SER A 89 1.63 22.25 3.99
N ILE A 90 0.46 22.73 3.54
CA ILE A 90 -0.81 22.66 4.27
C ILE A 90 -1.16 21.20 4.57
N ARG A 91 -1.18 20.34 3.56
CA ARG A 91 -1.52 18.92 3.71
C ARG A 91 -0.56 18.20 4.66
N SER A 92 0.74 18.56 4.64
CA SER A 92 1.72 17.98 5.58
C SER A 92 1.43 18.38 7.03
N LEU A 93 1.08 19.65 7.27
CA LEU A 93 0.68 20.15 8.59
C LEU A 93 -0.64 19.55 9.07
N HIS A 94 -1.60 19.38 8.15
CA HIS A 94 -2.87 18.72 8.43
C HIS A 94 -2.64 17.28 8.87
N ARG A 95 -1.88 16.48 8.11
CA ARG A 95 -1.57 15.10 8.45
C ARG A 95 -0.82 14.93 9.76
N CYS A 96 -0.04 15.92 10.16
CA CYS A 96 0.62 15.91 11.47
C CYS A 96 -0.30 16.36 12.62
N GLY A 97 -1.55 16.75 12.34
CA GLY A 97 -2.52 17.25 13.31
C GLY A 97 -2.27 18.69 13.76
N TYR A 98 -1.33 19.40 13.13
CA TYR A 98 -0.93 20.74 13.57
C TYR A 98 -1.95 21.80 13.19
N LEU A 99 -2.66 21.63 12.07
CA LEU A 99 -3.78 22.54 11.76
C LEU A 99 -4.90 22.41 12.79
N LEU A 100 -5.25 21.18 13.19
CA LEU A 100 -6.26 20.97 14.23
C LEU A 100 -5.83 21.56 15.57
N LYS A 101 -4.57 21.34 15.96
CA LYS A 101 -4.01 21.85 17.21
C LYS A 101 -4.07 23.38 17.33
N TYR A 102 -3.89 24.11 16.23
CA TYR A 102 -3.68 25.56 16.26
C TYR A 102 -4.74 26.40 15.53
N TYR A 103 -5.64 25.77 14.77
CA TYR A 103 -6.63 26.46 13.93
C TYR A 103 -8.06 25.95 14.15
N ASP A 104 -8.31 24.64 14.01
CA ASP A 104 -9.66 24.05 14.16
C ASP A 104 -9.63 22.76 15.00
N PRO A 105 -9.62 22.85 16.34
CA PRO A 105 -9.51 21.68 17.22
C PRO A 105 -10.73 20.75 17.22
N SER A 106 -11.87 21.20 16.70
CA SER A 106 -13.13 20.45 16.67
C SER A 106 -13.29 19.55 15.45
N ASP A 107 -12.36 19.62 14.52
CA ASP A 107 -12.40 18.92 13.26
C ASP A 107 -12.18 17.39 13.40
N ASP A 108 -12.99 16.60 12.70
CA ASP A 108 -12.96 15.14 12.65
C ASP A 108 -12.29 14.57 11.37
N THR A 109 -11.61 15.41 10.58
CA THR A 109 -10.92 15.00 9.35
C THR A 109 -9.65 14.18 9.56
N LEU A 110 -9.22 13.97 10.81
CA LEU A 110 -8.10 13.11 11.17
C LEU A 110 -8.53 12.04 12.15
N VAL A 111 -8.03 10.81 11.95
CA VAL A 111 -8.19 9.72 12.92
C VAL A 111 -6.83 9.12 13.27
N SER A 112 -6.60 8.88 14.57
CA SER A 112 -5.39 8.19 15.05
C SER A 112 -5.61 6.69 15.03
N ILE A 113 -4.78 5.99 14.24
CA ILE A 113 -4.79 4.54 14.11
C ILE A 113 -3.55 3.98 14.81
N LYS A 114 -3.76 3.09 15.78
CA LYS A 114 -2.67 2.33 16.38
C LYS A 114 -2.17 1.29 15.39
N CYS A 115 -0.97 1.49 14.89
CA CYS A 115 -0.34 0.57 13.95
C CYS A 115 1.00 0.07 14.48
N CYS A 116 1.35 -1.12 14.03
CA CYS A 116 2.62 -1.76 14.31
C CYS A 116 3.70 -1.23 13.37
N ASN A 117 4.90 -1.04 13.92
CA ASN A 117 6.10 -0.68 13.19
C ASN A 117 7.23 -1.64 13.57
N THR A 118 7.96 -2.14 12.58
CA THR A 118 9.06 -3.08 12.84
C THR A 118 10.36 -2.31 12.97
N LYS A 119 11.07 -2.45 14.10
CA LYS A 119 12.37 -1.78 14.36
C LYS A 119 13.44 -2.07 13.29
N ALA A 120 13.29 -3.19 12.58
CA ALA A 120 14.30 -3.74 11.70
C ALA A 120 14.24 -3.20 10.27
N SER A 121 13.18 -2.52 9.83
CA SER A 121 13.00 -2.19 8.42
C SER A 121 12.99 -0.67 8.18
N SER A 122 13.68 -0.23 7.13
CA SER A 122 13.62 1.15 6.64
C SER A 122 12.16 1.56 6.45
N ILE A 123 11.77 2.71 7.01
CA ILE A 123 10.41 3.23 7.08
C ILE A 123 9.66 3.01 5.75
N ALA A 124 8.48 2.38 5.82
CA ALA A 124 7.56 2.27 4.68
C ALA A 124 7.27 3.68 4.13
N GLN A 125 7.32 3.86 2.81
CA GLN A 125 7.20 5.16 2.16
C GLN A 125 6.51 5.05 0.79
N TYR A 126 6.02 6.18 0.30
CA TYR A 126 5.56 6.31 -1.08
C TYR A 126 6.74 6.40 -2.04
N TYR A 127 6.58 5.80 -3.21
CA TYR A 127 7.39 6.07 -4.39
C TYR A 127 6.52 5.93 -5.63
N ASN A 128 6.92 6.51 -6.75
CA ASN A 128 6.25 6.34 -8.04
C ASN A 128 7.28 5.77 -9.05
N LEU A 129 6.85 4.98 -10.02
CA LEU A 129 7.65 4.68 -11.18
C LEU A 129 7.20 5.58 -12.33
N GLY A 130 7.46 6.89 -12.24
CA GLY A 130 7.18 7.89 -13.29
C GLY A 130 7.97 7.68 -14.59
N GLU A 131 8.27 6.43 -14.95
CA GLU A 131 8.96 6.03 -16.17
C GLU A 131 7.98 5.43 -17.17
N LYS A 132 7.32 6.32 -17.91
CA LYS A 132 7.35 6.25 -19.36
C LYS A 132 7.27 7.67 -19.92
N ILE A 133 8.43 8.19 -20.34
CA ILE A 133 8.57 9.32 -21.27
C ILE A 133 8.35 10.73 -20.68
N GLY A 134 8.24 10.92 -19.36
CA GLY A 134 8.06 12.26 -18.77
C GLY A 134 6.72 12.92 -19.16
N TYR A 135 5.70 12.08 -19.38
CA TYR A 135 4.34 12.49 -19.67
C TYR A 135 3.47 12.20 -18.46
N ASP A 136 2.79 13.24 -17.96
CA ASP A 136 1.70 13.13 -17.00
C ASP A 136 0.48 12.61 -17.78
N TYR A 137 0.17 11.32 -17.67
CA TYR A 137 -0.90 10.74 -18.50
C TYR A 137 -2.26 11.14 -17.93
N PRO A 138 -3.20 11.64 -18.76
CA PRO A 138 -4.53 12.06 -18.31
C PRO A 138 -5.42 10.93 -17.76
N SER A 139 -4.90 9.71 -17.58
CA SER A 139 -5.65 8.49 -17.28
C SER A 139 -5.29 7.88 -15.92
N LYS A 140 -6.35 7.56 -15.15
CA LYS A 140 -6.50 6.51 -14.11
C LYS A 140 -5.20 5.95 -13.52
N HIS A 141 -4.95 6.24 -12.25
CA HIS A 141 -3.75 5.78 -11.56
C HIS A 141 -3.87 4.31 -11.14
N ILE A 142 -2.71 3.65 -11.07
CA ILE A 142 -2.57 2.29 -10.55
C ILE A 142 -1.64 2.33 -9.34
N GLY A 143 -2.13 1.83 -8.21
CA GLY A 143 -1.35 1.52 -7.02
C GLY A 143 -0.63 0.19 -7.15
N PHE A 144 0.58 0.05 -6.60
CA PHE A 144 1.28 -1.22 -6.46
C PHE A 144 1.86 -1.40 -5.06
N ILE A 145 1.76 -2.61 -4.54
CA ILE A 145 2.50 -3.03 -3.34
C ILE A 145 3.15 -4.39 -3.58
N ASN A 146 4.45 -4.44 -3.27
CA ASN A 146 5.29 -5.61 -3.45
C ASN A 146 5.03 -6.69 -2.37
N GLY A 147 5.60 -7.87 -2.59
CA GLY A 147 5.60 -8.97 -1.63
C GLY A 147 6.58 -8.80 -0.46
N MET A 148 6.65 -9.82 0.40
CA MET A 148 7.63 -9.91 1.48
C MET A 148 9.07 -10.06 0.96
N GLY A 149 10.06 -9.76 1.82
CA GLY A 149 11.48 -10.05 1.55
C GLY A 149 12.15 -9.13 0.53
N ASN A 150 11.55 -7.97 0.26
CA ASN A 150 12.02 -7.04 -0.76
C ASN A 150 12.69 -5.81 -0.15
N THR A 151 13.80 -5.41 -0.75
CA THR A 151 14.40 -4.08 -0.55
C THR A 151 13.63 -3.06 -1.38
N ILE A 152 13.76 -1.77 -1.08
CA ILE A 152 13.10 -0.72 -1.88
C ILE A 152 13.50 -0.78 -3.36
N ARG A 153 14.77 -1.14 -3.63
CA ARG A 153 15.27 -1.28 -4.99
C ARG A 153 14.71 -2.53 -5.69
N TRP A 154 14.58 -3.63 -4.97
CA TRP A 154 13.94 -4.82 -5.52
C TRP A 154 12.45 -4.59 -5.80
N ALA A 155 11.76 -3.89 -4.89
CA ALA A 155 10.38 -3.46 -5.11
C ALA A 155 10.25 -2.58 -6.36
N GLY A 156 11.20 -1.65 -6.58
CA GLY A 156 11.28 -0.86 -7.82
C GLY A 156 11.54 -1.71 -9.07
N THR A 157 12.34 -2.78 -8.97
CA THR A 157 12.60 -3.71 -10.08
C THR A 157 11.34 -4.51 -10.45
N ASP A 158 10.63 -5.04 -9.45
CA ASP A 158 9.37 -5.77 -9.66
C ASP A 158 8.30 -4.85 -10.26
N ALA A 159 8.17 -3.65 -9.71
CA ALA A 159 7.26 -2.63 -10.20
C ALA A 159 7.61 -2.24 -11.65
N SER A 160 8.89 -2.10 -12.03
CA SER A 160 9.30 -1.77 -13.40
C SER A 160 8.96 -2.89 -14.40
N LYS A 161 9.16 -4.15 -14.01
CA LYS A 161 8.73 -5.30 -14.82
C LYS A 161 7.22 -5.31 -15.04
N ILE A 162 6.45 -5.04 -13.99
CA ILE A 162 4.99 -4.93 -14.04
C ILE A 162 4.55 -3.78 -14.95
N THR A 163 5.16 -2.61 -14.81
CA THR A 163 4.86 -1.44 -15.65
C THR A 163 5.08 -1.76 -17.12
N ASN A 164 6.23 -2.32 -17.46
CA ASN A 164 6.57 -2.68 -18.84
C ASN A 164 5.66 -3.77 -19.44
N ALA A 165 5.22 -4.73 -18.61
CA ALA A 165 4.47 -5.88 -19.09
C ALA A 165 2.95 -5.65 -19.14
N MET A 166 2.39 -4.87 -18.21
CA MET A 166 0.93 -4.73 -18.05
C MET A 166 0.44 -3.29 -17.97
N CYS A 167 1.18 -2.38 -17.32
CA CYS A 167 0.71 -1.02 -17.03
C CYS A 167 1.21 0.02 -18.04
N ASP A 168 1.45 -0.38 -19.28
CA ASP A 168 1.94 0.54 -20.31
C ASP A 168 1.04 1.79 -20.44
N GLY A 169 1.64 2.98 -20.42
CA GLY A 169 0.95 4.27 -20.52
C GLY A 169 0.20 4.69 -19.24
N VAL A 170 0.55 4.14 -18.08
CA VAL A 170 -0.04 4.49 -16.78
C VAL A 170 1.03 4.64 -15.72
N ASP A 171 0.91 5.69 -14.90
CA ASP A 171 1.78 5.92 -13.76
C ASP A 171 1.48 4.93 -12.61
N LEU A 172 2.55 4.27 -12.15
CA LEU A 172 2.47 3.26 -11.10
C LEU A 172 2.93 3.86 -9.76
N HIS A 173 1.95 4.17 -8.91
CA HIS A 173 2.20 4.66 -7.57
C HIS A 173 2.38 3.49 -6.62
N CYS A 174 3.46 3.50 -5.85
CA CYS A 174 3.84 2.38 -5.04
C CYS A 174 3.89 2.73 -3.55
N VAL A 175 3.44 1.79 -2.72
CA VAL A 175 3.76 1.77 -1.29
C VAL A 175 4.78 0.67 -1.08
N TYR A 176 5.96 1.05 -0.58
CA TYR A 176 6.99 0.07 -0.26
C TYR A 176 6.59 -0.71 0.99
N LEU A 177 6.46 -2.04 0.84
CA LEU A 177 6.33 -2.98 1.95
C LEU A 177 7.74 -3.33 2.45
N PRO A 178 8.21 -2.79 3.58
CA PRO A 178 9.58 -2.96 3.99
C PRO A 178 9.79 -4.33 4.61
N SER A 179 10.89 -5.00 4.25
CA SER A 179 11.21 -6.31 4.81
C SER A 179 12.04 -6.23 6.10
N ILE A 180 11.74 -7.12 7.04
CA ILE A 180 12.51 -7.38 8.27
C ILE A 180 13.92 -7.89 7.95
N PRO A 181 14.12 -8.89 7.07
CA PRO A 181 15.47 -9.23 6.63
C PRO A 181 16.09 -8.10 5.81
N LYS A 182 17.27 -7.61 6.24
CA LYS A 182 18.14 -6.71 5.45
C LYS A 182 19.23 -7.51 4.75
N SER A 183 19.38 -7.34 3.44
CA SER A 183 20.48 -7.97 2.72
C SER A 183 21.78 -7.26 3.02
N LYS A 184 22.89 -8.01 2.96
CA LYS A 184 24.23 -7.44 3.15
C LYS A 184 24.55 -6.34 2.13
N ASP A 185 23.95 -6.40 0.95
CA ASP A 185 24.11 -5.44 -0.14
C ASP A 185 22.97 -4.39 -0.21
N ASN A 186 21.98 -4.45 0.70
CA ASN A 186 20.73 -3.67 0.64
C ASN A 186 20.00 -3.77 -0.71
N TYR A 187 20.31 -4.79 -1.51
CA TYR A 187 19.83 -4.95 -2.88
C TYR A 187 19.04 -6.25 -3.02
N SER A 188 19.67 -7.36 -2.63
CA SER A 188 19.16 -8.71 -2.90
C SER A 188 18.15 -9.15 -1.84
N PRO A 189 17.29 -10.14 -2.13
CA PRO A 189 16.57 -10.86 -1.09
C PRO A 189 17.57 -11.55 -0.14
N THR A 190 17.21 -11.65 1.13
CA THR A 190 18.07 -12.24 2.18
C THR A 190 17.44 -13.52 2.66
N HIS A 191 18.20 -14.61 2.67
CA HIS A 191 17.75 -15.93 3.15
C HIS A 191 18.06 -16.14 4.64
N SER A 192 17.86 -15.12 5.49
CA SER A 192 18.02 -15.30 6.93
C SER A 192 16.77 -15.98 7.52
N ILE A 193 16.97 -17.08 8.24
CA ILE A 193 15.89 -17.80 8.93
C ILE A 193 15.17 -16.88 9.92
N THR A 194 15.92 -16.04 10.63
CA THR A 194 15.37 -15.04 11.56
C THR A 194 14.52 -14.00 10.86
N GLY A 195 14.94 -13.51 9.69
CA GLY A 195 14.15 -12.58 8.88
C GLY A 195 12.89 -13.23 8.33
N PHE A 196 12.97 -14.47 7.86
CA PHE A 196 11.80 -15.24 7.41
C PHE A 196 10.79 -15.46 8.54
N ILE A 197 11.24 -15.84 9.75
CA ILE A 197 10.37 -15.97 10.93
C ILE A 197 9.72 -14.63 11.27
N GLY A 198 10.48 -13.54 11.17
CA GLY A 198 9.95 -12.18 11.35
C GLY A 198 8.83 -11.85 10.37
N GLU A 199 9.04 -12.09 9.06
CA GLU A 199 8.02 -11.86 8.03
C GLU A 199 6.78 -12.73 8.22
N ALA A 200 6.96 -14.02 8.49
CA ALA A 200 5.85 -14.92 8.76
C ALA A 200 5.06 -14.47 9.99
N THR A 201 5.74 -14.02 11.04
CA THR A 201 5.10 -13.48 12.25
C THR A 201 4.32 -12.21 11.93
N ARG A 202 4.88 -11.30 11.12
CA ARG A 202 4.23 -10.07 10.69
C ARG A 202 2.97 -10.36 9.86
N HIS A 203 3.08 -11.22 8.85
CA HIS A 203 1.94 -11.69 8.04
C HIS A 203 0.81 -12.27 8.90
N LEU A 204 1.14 -13.22 9.80
CA LEU A 204 0.16 -13.86 10.67
C LEU A 204 -0.48 -12.86 11.65
N SER A 205 0.30 -11.92 12.17
CA SER A 205 -0.18 -10.85 13.06
C SER A 205 -1.19 -9.96 12.36
N VAL A 206 -0.86 -9.50 11.14
CA VAL A 206 -1.76 -8.67 10.34
C VAL A 206 -3.04 -9.41 9.98
N THR A 207 -2.91 -10.69 9.59
CA THR A 207 -4.08 -11.51 9.32
C THR A 207 -4.90 -11.81 10.59
N GLY A 208 -4.27 -11.79 11.76
CA GLY A 208 -4.91 -11.83 13.08
C GLY A 208 -5.62 -10.53 13.48
N GLY A 209 -5.54 -9.47 12.66
CA GLY A 209 -6.23 -8.20 12.86
C GLY A 209 -5.34 -7.05 13.33
N ILE A 210 -4.03 -7.26 13.45
CA ILE A 210 -3.10 -6.15 13.74
C ILE A 210 -2.98 -5.24 12.52
N ILE A 211 -3.07 -3.93 12.73
CA ILE A 211 -2.85 -2.92 11.68
C ILE A 211 -1.35 -2.63 11.57
N ASP A 212 -0.81 -2.66 10.35
CA ASP A 212 0.58 -2.31 10.04
C ASP A 212 0.65 -0.93 9.38
N ARG A 213 1.77 -0.21 9.59
CA ARG A 213 2.01 1.10 8.97
C ARG A 213 1.84 1.07 7.45
N THR A 214 2.22 -0.02 6.80
CA THR A 214 2.06 -0.18 5.34
C THR A 214 0.60 -0.17 4.92
N SER A 215 -0.28 -0.80 5.70
CA SER A 215 -1.73 -0.78 5.46
C SER A 215 -2.28 0.64 5.63
N CYS A 216 -1.80 1.40 6.62
CA CYS A 216 -2.17 2.80 6.81
C CYS A 216 -1.73 3.70 5.64
N LEU A 217 -0.53 3.49 5.10
CA LEU A 217 -0.04 4.21 3.93
C LEU A 217 -0.84 3.85 2.67
N LEU A 218 -1.20 2.59 2.48
CA LEU A 218 -2.08 2.18 1.37
C LEU A 218 -3.43 2.90 1.41
N VAL A 219 -4.11 2.87 2.55
CA VAL A 219 -5.41 3.54 2.66
C VAL A 219 -5.28 5.05 2.51
N GLN A 220 -4.20 5.67 3.03
CA GLN A 220 -3.96 7.09 2.83
C GLN A 220 -3.73 7.43 1.35
N LEU A 221 -2.97 6.61 0.60
CA LEU A 221 -2.79 6.77 -0.84
C LEU A 221 -4.13 6.74 -1.58
N TRP A 222 -5.01 5.81 -1.23
CA TRP A 222 -6.34 5.71 -1.84
C TRP A 222 -7.22 6.92 -1.53
N ILE A 223 -7.27 7.34 -0.26
CA ILE A 223 -8.06 8.50 0.16
C ILE A 223 -7.57 9.75 -0.58
N ASP A 224 -6.26 9.99 -0.61
CA ASP A 224 -5.70 11.14 -1.33
C ASP A 224 -6.13 11.14 -2.79
N TYR A 225 -5.91 10.03 -3.49
CA TYR A 225 -6.19 9.96 -4.91
C TYR A 225 -7.67 10.17 -5.20
N LEU A 226 -8.54 9.48 -4.46
CA LEU A 226 -9.98 9.49 -4.72
C LEU A 226 -10.63 10.81 -4.30
N CYS A 227 -10.07 11.52 -3.32
CA CYS A 227 -10.44 12.90 -2.98
C CYS A 227 -9.98 13.88 -4.06
N ASP A 228 -8.71 13.80 -4.48
CA ASP A 228 -8.15 14.67 -5.52
C ASP A 228 -8.82 14.46 -6.90
N ASN A 229 -9.45 13.31 -7.11
CA ASN A 229 -10.03 12.92 -8.39
C ASN A 229 -11.46 12.38 -8.23
N PRO A 230 -12.47 13.18 -7.84
CA PRO A 230 -13.78 12.69 -7.38
C PRO A 230 -14.57 11.85 -8.40
N SER A 231 -14.30 12.00 -9.70
CA SER A 231 -14.93 11.22 -10.77
C SER A 231 -14.19 9.93 -11.14
N ASN A 232 -12.98 9.72 -10.62
CA ASN A 232 -12.09 8.66 -11.08
C ASN A 232 -12.18 7.41 -10.19
N GLN A 233 -11.76 6.30 -10.77
CA GLN A 233 -11.57 5.02 -10.10
C GLN A 233 -10.08 4.85 -9.78
N PHE A 234 -9.75 4.06 -8.77
CA PHE A 234 -8.38 3.68 -8.44
C PHE A 234 -8.22 2.16 -8.57
N LEU A 235 -7.10 1.70 -9.11
CA LEU A 235 -6.76 0.28 -9.16
C LEU A 235 -5.57 0.02 -8.26
N GLN A 236 -5.74 -0.76 -7.19
CA GLN A 236 -4.64 -1.31 -6.41
C GLN A 236 -4.24 -2.69 -6.95
N MET A 237 -2.99 -2.80 -7.38
CA MET A 237 -2.32 -4.08 -7.60
C MET A 237 -1.58 -4.50 -6.34
N ALA A 238 -1.69 -5.76 -5.94
CA ALA A 238 -0.93 -6.27 -4.81
C ALA A 238 -0.36 -7.66 -5.08
N ALA A 239 0.92 -7.83 -4.82
CA ALA A 239 1.62 -9.09 -5.06
C ALA A 239 1.98 -9.78 -3.75
N SER A 240 1.83 -11.11 -3.69
CA SER A 240 2.26 -11.91 -2.53
C SER A 240 1.71 -11.31 -1.23
N ASP A 241 2.55 -11.16 -0.21
CA ASP A 241 2.18 -10.61 1.09
C ASP A 241 1.56 -9.21 1.03
N GLY A 242 1.82 -8.42 -0.03
CA GLY A 242 1.15 -7.16 -0.30
C GLY A 242 -0.39 -7.28 -0.34
N GLY A 243 -0.93 -8.46 -0.72
CA GLY A 243 -2.36 -8.75 -0.65
C GLY A 243 -2.91 -8.76 0.77
N THR A 244 -2.13 -9.22 1.76
CA THR A 244 -2.50 -9.22 3.17
C THR A 244 -2.57 -7.79 3.72
N PHE A 245 -1.62 -6.92 3.36
CA PHE A 245 -1.66 -5.50 3.74
C PHE A 245 -2.79 -4.75 3.04
N THR A 246 -3.06 -5.08 1.77
CA THR A 246 -4.19 -4.54 1.01
C THR A 246 -5.53 -4.91 1.64
N GLN A 247 -5.69 -6.15 2.11
CA GLN A 247 -6.92 -6.56 2.81
C GLN A 247 -7.12 -5.76 4.11
N THR A 248 -6.05 -5.57 4.89
CA THR A 248 -6.13 -4.77 6.11
C THR A 248 -6.39 -3.29 5.80
N ALA A 249 -5.77 -2.73 4.76
CA ALA A 249 -6.05 -1.37 4.29
C ALA A 249 -7.52 -1.21 3.85
N LEU A 250 -8.07 -2.20 3.15
CA LEU A 250 -9.48 -2.20 2.75
C LEU A 250 -10.42 -2.17 3.96
N ARG A 251 -10.11 -2.92 5.02
CA ARG A 251 -10.90 -2.87 6.27
C ARG A 251 -10.88 -1.48 6.91
N ILE A 252 -9.72 -0.82 6.92
CA ILE A 252 -9.59 0.56 7.41
C ILE A 252 -10.42 1.51 6.54
N LEU A 253 -10.36 1.38 5.21
CA LEU A 253 -11.16 2.20 4.30
C LEU A 253 -12.67 2.01 4.54
N MET A 254 -13.13 0.76 4.65
CA MET A 254 -14.53 0.44 4.93
C MET A 254 -15.02 1.01 6.27
N GLU A 255 -14.14 1.15 7.26
CA GLU A 255 -14.47 1.70 8.56
C GLU A 255 -14.59 3.23 8.52
N TYR A 256 -13.63 3.92 7.90
CA TYR A 256 -13.52 5.39 8.00
C TYR A 256 -13.97 6.17 6.77
N ARG A 257 -13.92 5.57 5.57
CA ARG A 257 -14.32 6.17 4.29
C ARG A 257 -15.05 5.15 3.39
N PRO A 258 -16.14 4.52 3.88
CA PRO A 258 -16.89 3.53 3.08
C PRO A 258 -17.43 4.10 1.77
N ASP A 259 -17.64 5.42 1.71
CA ASP A 259 -18.06 6.17 0.53
C ASP A 259 -17.05 6.12 -0.64
N LEU A 260 -15.81 5.70 -0.37
CA LEU A 260 -14.77 5.55 -1.40
C LEU A 260 -14.63 4.11 -1.92
N CYS A 261 -15.26 3.13 -1.27
CA CYS A 261 -15.05 1.71 -1.58
C CYS A 261 -15.53 1.32 -2.99
N ASP A 262 -16.61 1.93 -3.48
CA ASP A 262 -17.18 1.68 -4.81
C ASP A 262 -16.28 2.17 -5.96
N ARG A 263 -15.25 2.96 -5.63
CA ARG A 263 -14.26 3.51 -6.56
C ARG A 263 -12.91 2.81 -6.51
N LEU A 264 -12.76 1.80 -5.65
CA LEU A 264 -11.53 1.02 -5.50
C LEU A 264 -11.63 -0.32 -6.24
N ASN A 265 -10.68 -0.58 -7.13
CA ASN A 265 -10.52 -1.85 -7.83
C ASN A 265 -9.25 -2.55 -7.31
N LEU A 266 -9.26 -3.88 -7.22
CA LEU A 266 -8.21 -4.70 -6.62
C LEU A 266 -7.80 -5.83 -7.57
N LEU A 267 -6.56 -5.80 -8.05
CA LEU A 267 -5.96 -6.89 -8.83
C LEU A 267 -4.85 -7.54 -8.01
N LEU A 268 -5.07 -8.77 -7.56
CA LEU A 268 -4.18 -9.47 -6.65
C LEU A 268 -3.39 -10.56 -7.39
N LEU A 269 -2.07 -10.52 -7.29
CA LEU A 269 -1.14 -11.43 -7.97
C LEU A 269 -0.49 -12.36 -6.95
N ALA A 270 -0.78 -13.66 -7.02
CA ALA A 270 -0.31 -14.65 -6.05
C ALA A 270 -0.50 -14.21 -4.58
N PRO A 271 -1.66 -13.66 -4.16
CA PRO A 271 -1.74 -12.90 -2.92
C PRO A 271 -1.61 -13.77 -1.67
N GLY A 272 -0.99 -13.19 -0.63
CA GLY A 272 -0.89 -13.72 0.74
C GLY A 272 -2.26 -14.02 1.35
N THR A 273 -3.24 -13.16 1.03
CA THR A 273 -4.65 -13.39 1.36
C THR A 273 -5.55 -13.10 0.16
N ILE A 274 -6.50 -14.01 -0.11
CA ILE A 274 -7.55 -13.81 -1.11
C ILE A 274 -8.55 -12.79 -0.59
N ILE A 275 -8.84 -11.76 -1.39
CA ILE A 275 -9.92 -10.80 -1.12
C ILE A 275 -11.13 -11.20 -1.95
N LEU A 276 -12.28 -11.36 -1.30
CA LEU A 276 -13.54 -11.64 -1.97
C LEU A 276 -14.45 -10.40 -1.93
N PRO A 277 -15.35 -10.24 -2.91
CA PRO A 277 -16.40 -9.24 -2.87
C PRO A 277 -17.22 -9.30 -1.58
N ASN A 278 -17.75 -8.17 -1.16
CA ASN A 278 -18.61 -8.04 0.02
C ASN A 278 -19.66 -6.93 -0.23
N HIS A 279 -20.36 -6.48 0.81
CA HIS A 279 -21.42 -5.48 0.69
C HIS A 279 -20.93 -4.07 0.28
N LEU A 280 -19.64 -3.76 0.44
CA LEU A 280 -19.02 -2.48 0.02
C LEU A 280 -18.10 -2.62 -1.20
N ILE A 281 -17.76 -3.85 -1.61
CA ILE A 281 -16.89 -4.13 -2.73
C ILE A 281 -17.58 -5.11 -3.68
N SER A 282 -17.96 -4.60 -4.84
CA SER A 282 -18.72 -5.32 -5.86
C SER A 282 -17.90 -6.44 -6.52
N PRO A 283 -18.56 -7.48 -7.06
CA PRO A 283 -17.87 -8.55 -7.78
C PRO A 283 -17.06 -8.11 -9.00
N ASN A 284 -17.29 -6.94 -9.58
CA ASN A 284 -16.48 -6.43 -10.70
C ASN A 284 -15.24 -5.65 -10.25
N GLN A 285 -15.04 -5.45 -8.95
CA GLN A 285 -13.94 -4.66 -8.40
C GLN A 285 -12.75 -5.50 -7.92
N VAL A 286 -12.84 -6.84 -7.88
CA VAL A 286 -11.77 -7.67 -7.29
C VAL A 286 -11.44 -8.86 -8.16
N ILE A 287 -10.16 -9.06 -8.46
CA ILE A 287 -9.65 -10.23 -9.16
C ILE A 287 -8.45 -10.78 -8.40
N ASN A 288 -8.48 -12.08 -8.10
CA ASN A 288 -7.37 -12.82 -7.50
C ASN A 288 -6.79 -13.76 -8.54
N LEU A 289 -5.55 -13.54 -8.93
CA LEU A 289 -4.79 -14.42 -9.82
C LEU A 289 -3.95 -15.36 -8.96
N ILE A 290 -4.10 -16.67 -9.16
CA ILE A 290 -3.36 -17.69 -8.43
C ILE A 290 -2.95 -18.84 -9.34
N LYS A 291 -1.82 -19.49 -9.04
CA LYS A 291 -1.42 -20.78 -9.64
C LYS A 291 -1.75 -21.92 -8.68
N LYS A 292 -2.16 -23.07 -9.21
CA LYS A 292 -2.51 -24.24 -8.38
C LYS A 292 -1.30 -24.85 -7.69
N GLU A 293 -0.15 -24.73 -8.35
CA GLU A 293 1.16 -25.21 -7.96
C GLU A 293 1.79 -24.32 -6.86
N ASP A 294 1.21 -23.15 -6.61
CA ASP A 294 1.70 -22.24 -5.57
C ASP A 294 1.33 -22.73 -4.17
N HIS A 295 2.27 -23.44 -3.56
CA HIS A 295 2.10 -24.00 -2.23
C HIS A 295 2.51 -23.07 -1.08
N LEU A 296 3.02 -21.88 -1.37
CA LEU A 296 3.37 -20.90 -0.32
C LEU A 296 2.10 -20.31 0.29
N ILE A 297 1.14 -19.95 -0.57
CA ILE A 297 -0.16 -19.40 -0.17
C ILE A 297 -1.04 -20.45 0.51
N THR A 298 -0.96 -21.72 0.11
CA THR A 298 -1.78 -22.80 0.70
C THR A 298 -1.34 -23.21 2.11
N LYS A 299 -0.06 -23.00 2.45
CA LYS A 299 0.51 -23.36 3.76
C LYS A 299 0.43 -22.23 4.79
N LEU A 300 0.65 -20.98 4.38
CA LEU A 300 0.72 -19.82 5.28
C LEU A 300 -0.50 -18.90 5.21
N GLY A 301 -1.16 -18.81 4.06
CA GLY A 301 -2.34 -17.95 3.88
C GLY A 301 -3.58 -18.53 4.56
N ASN A 302 -4.33 -17.68 5.26
CA ASN A 302 -5.58 -18.05 5.90
C ASN A 302 -6.65 -18.48 4.87
N GLY A 303 -6.65 -19.78 4.54
CA GLY A 303 -7.87 -20.59 4.43
C GLY A 303 -8.58 -20.67 3.07
N ALA A 304 -8.10 -20.02 2.01
CA ALA A 304 -8.92 -19.85 0.81
C ALA A 304 -8.46 -20.59 -0.45
N SER A 305 -7.15 -20.78 -0.67
CA SER A 305 -6.64 -21.30 -1.96
C SER A 305 -7.19 -22.70 -2.28
N ASN A 306 -6.93 -23.72 -1.46
CA ASN A 306 -7.40 -25.08 -1.80
C ASN A 306 -8.92 -25.27 -1.87
N HIS A 307 -9.73 -24.41 -1.25
CA HIS A 307 -11.19 -24.56 -1.21
C HIS A 307 -11.95 -23.69 -2.22
N LEU A 308 -11.37 -22.58 -2.70
CA LEU A 308 -12.00 -21.64 -3.64
C LEU A 308 -11.50 -21.77 -5.09
N HIS A 309 -10.47 -22.58 -5.35
CA HIS A 309 -9.98 -22.83 -6.71
C HIS A 309 -11.12 -23.21 -7.67
N GLY A 310 -11.39 -22.35 -8.66
CA GLY A 310 -12.43 -22.55 -9.66
C GLY A 310 -13.87 -22.54 -9.12
N LYS A 311 -14.09 -22.11 -7.87
CA LYS A 311 -15.42 -22.05 -7.24
C LYS A 311 -15.96 -20.63 -7.08
N HIS A 312 -15.13 -19.61 -7.31
CA HIS A 312 -15.52 -18.21 -7.24
C HIS A 312 -15.05 -17.46 -8.48
N GLN A 313 -15.93 -16.69 -9.12
CA GLN A 313 -15.64 -15.98 -10.38
C GLN A 313 -14.48 -14.97 -10.26
N ASN A 314 -14.24 -14.48 -9.05
CA ASN A 314 -13.15 -13.55 -8.73
C ASN A 314 -11.80 -14.22 -8.41
N VAL A 315 -11.72 -15.55 -8.55
CA VAL A 315 -10.49 -16.32 -8.36
C VAL A 315 -10.14 -17.00 -9.68
N ILE A 316 -9.16 -16.43 -10.37
CA ILE A 316 -8.72 -16.87 -11.69
C ILE A 316 -7.49 -17.75 -11.52
N ILE A 317 -7.58 -18.97 -12.04
CA ILE A 317 -6.45 -19.88 -12.09
C ILE A 317 -5.57 -19.50 -13.28
N VAL A 318 -4.36 -19.03 -12.98
CA VAL A 318 -3.30 -18.79 -13.96
C VAL A 318 -2.64 -20.13 -14.28
N PRO A 319 -2.46 -20.49 -15.56
CA PRO A 319 -1.73 -21.70 -15.93
C PRO A 319 -0.24 -21.55 -15.60
N HIS A 320 0.42 -22.62 -15.16
CA HIS A 320 1.88 -22.62 -14.96
C HIS A 320 2.60 -23.13 -16.21
N LEU A 321 2.65 -22.31 -17.25
CA LEU A 321 3.32 -22.66 -18.52
C LEU A 321 4.84 -22.47 -18.41
N THR A 322 5.27 -21.48 -17.64
CA THR A 322 6.69 -21.20 -17.42
C THR A 322 7.24 -22.08 -16.30
N THR A 323 7.52 -23.36 -16.54
CA THR A 323 7.91 -24.32 -15.49
C THR A 323 9.34 -24.15 -14.96
N SER A 324 10.13 -23.26 -15.57
CA SER A 324 11.51 -22.96 -15.17
C SER A 324 11.61 -22.06 -13.93
N ASP A 325 10.49 -21.52 -13.45
CA ASP A 325 10.43 -20.64 -12.29
C ASP A 325 9.51 -21.17 -11.17
N HIS A 326 9.60 -20.53 -10.01
CA HIS A 326 8.71 -20.86 -8.89
C HIS A 326 7.28 -20.39 -9.20
N PRO A 327 6.23 -21.19 -8.93
CA PRO A 327 4.83 -20.83 -9.24
C PRO A 327 4.33 -19.56 -8.51
N HIS A 328 4.97 -19.18 -7.41
CA HIS A 328 4.71 -17.91 -6.70
C HIS A 328 5.35 -16.68 -7.37
N ASN A 329 6.17 -16.85 -8.40
CA ASN A 329 6.78 -15.74 -9.11
C ASN A 329 5.71 -14.98 -9.91
N PHE A 330 5.15 -13.95 -9.29
CA PHE A 330 4.15 -13.08 -9.88
C PHE A 330 4.70 -12.19 -11.02
N THR A 331 6.02 -12.15 -11.23
CA THR A 331 6.64 -11.38 -12.32
C THR A 331 6.76 -12.15 -13.64
N ASN A 332 6.31 -13.41 -13.69
CA ASN A 332 6.47 -14.24 -14.87
C ASN A 332 5.42 -13.96 -15.97
N PRO A 333 5.70 -14.37 -17.22
CA PRO A 333 4.81 -14.12 -18.35
C PRO A 333 3.38 -14.64 -18.16
N ASP A 334 3.20 -15.73 -17.39
CA ASP A 334 1.90 -16.33 -17.15
C ASP A 334 0.97 -15.37 -16.39
N TYR A 335 1.46 -14.78 -15.28
CA TYR A 335 0.70 -13.77 -14.54
C TYR A 335 0.51 -12.50 -15.37
N MET A 336 1.55 -12.05 -16.07
CA MET A 336 1.50 -10.82 -16.88
C MET A 336 0.47 -10.90 -18.00
N SER A 337 0.44 -12.02 -18.72
CA SER A 337 -0.51 -12.26 -19.82
C SER A 337 -1.96 -12.19 -19.38
N ILE A 338 -2.28 -12.80 -18.23
CA ILE A 338 -3.64 -12.81 -17.68
C ILE A 338 -3.99 -11.46 -17.06
N GLY A 339 -3.10 -10.90 -16.23
CA GLY A 339 -3.31 -9.62 -15.55
C GLY A 339 -3.49 -8.45 -16.51
N ARG A 340 -2.73 -8.43 -17.62
CA ARG A 340 -2.82 -7.38 -18.64
C ARG A 340 -4.24 -7.18 -19.16
N LYS A 341 -5.02 -8.25 -19.35
CA LYS A 341 -6.40 -8.16 -19.86
C LYS A 341 -7.30 -7.31 -18.96
N TYR A 342 -7.16 -7.49 -17.65
CA TYR A 342 -7.94 -6.72 -16.67
C TYR A 342 -7.47 -5.28 -16.56
N ILE A 343 -6.15 -5.05 -16.68
CA ILE A 343 -5.56 -3.71 -16.67
C ILE A 343 -5.98 -2.94 -17.92
N GLU A 344 -5.98 -3.54 -19.11
CA GLU A 344 -6.49 -2.91 -20.32
C GLU A 344 -7.98 -2.58 -20.21
N ASN A 345 -8.79 -3.47 -19.66
CA ASN A 345 -10.20 -3.16 -19.38
C ASN A 345 -10.33 -1.97 -18.41
N TYR A 346 -9.54 -1.95 -17.34
CA TYR A 346 -9.54 -0.84 -16.37
C TYR A 346 -9.13 0.49 -17.03
N LYS A 347 -8.11 0.51 -17.87
CA LYS A 347 -7.71 1.71 -18.62
C LYS A 347 -8.88 2.26 -19.44
N LEU A 348 -9.66 1.39 -20.08
CA LEU A 348 -10.83 1.76 -20.89
C LEU A 348 -12.02 2.19 -20.01
N THR A 349 -12.43 1.38 -19.05
CA THR A 349 -13.74 1.50 -18.37
C THR A 349 -13.66 2.04 -16.94
N GLY A 350 -12.49 1.93 -16.31
CA GLY A 350 -12.28 2.24 -14.89
C GLY A 350 -12.64 1.06 -13.98
N ARG A 351 -12.91 -0.11 -14.56
CA ARG A 351 -13.31 -1.33 -13.85
C ARG A 351 -12.49 -2.52 -14.32
N LEU A 352 -12.32 -3.53 -13.47
CA LEU A 352 -11.59 -4.75 -13.85
C LEU A 352 -12.41 -5.66 -14.77
N LEU A 353 -13.72 -5.78 -14.53
CA LEU A 353 -14.66 -6.58 -15.33
C LEU A 353 -15.65 -5.71 -16.11
#